data_AF-A0A6G7P2K2-F1
#
_entry.id   AF-A0A6G7P2K2-F1
#
_cell.length_a   1.000
_cell.length_b   1.000
_cell.length_c   1.000
_cell.angle_alpha   90.00
_cell.angle_beta   90.00
_cell.angle_gamma   90.00
#
_symmetry.space_group_name_H-M   'P 1'
#
loop_
_entity.id
_entity.type
_entity.pdbx_description
1 polymer ?
#
loop_
_entity_poly.entity_id
_entity_poly.type
_entity_poly.pdbx_seq_one_letter_code
_entity_poly.pdbx_strand_id
1 'polypeptide(L)'
;MTADWEPEVEDIKAMRAEGGGADLRAFMRQQIATGKARRTTPPKPAAPKPPGHRPGAWPAGTHPPGPPPDWRIPAHLWRAAARHLSNEINRPDQPCDCGNCPPDTEETR
;
A
#
# COMPACT_ATOMS: atom_id res chain seq x y z
N MET A 1 8.68 39.49 14.25
CA MET A 1 8.68 39.82 12.82
C MET A 1 8.83 38.51 12.05
N THR A 2 7.73 37.80 11.78
CA THR A 2 7.75 36.73 10.76
C THR A 2 7.59 37.45 9.44
N ALA A 3 8.69 37.74 8.76
CA ALA A 3 8.62 38.22 7.40
C ALA A 3 7.99 37.09 6.57
N ASP A 4 6.79 37.34 6.04
CA ASP A 4 6.15 36.52 5.01
C ASP A 4 6.92 36.71 3.68
N TRP A 5 8.20 36.36 3.70
CA TRP A 5 9.04 36.38 2.51
C TRP A 5 8.84 35.05 1.80
N GLU A 6 8.04 35.08 0.74
CA GLU A 6 7.93 33.99 -0.23
C GLU A 6 9.06 34.18 -1.27
N PRO A 7 10.03 33.25 -1.37
CA PRO A 7 11.06 33.34 -2.40
C PRO A 7 10.42 33.24 -3.79
N GLU A 8 10.71 34.20 -4.66
CA GLU A 8 10.26 34.15 -6.04
C GLU A 8 11.05 33.09 -6.82
N VAL A 9 10.53 32.68 -7.98
CA VAL A 9 11.15 31.63 -8.81
C VAL A 9 12.58 32.00 -9.21
N GLU A 10 12.87 33.29 -9.40
CA GLU A 10 14.20 33.79 -9.74
C GLU A 10 15.18 33.69 -8.56
N ASP A 11 14.72 33.89 -7.32
CA ASP A 11 15.55 33.72 -6.12
C ASP A 11 15.97 32.25 -5.96
N ILE A 12 15.05 31.32 -6.23
CA ILE A 12 15.32 29.88 -6.16
C ILE A 12 16.32 29.45 -7.24
N LYS A 13 16.25 30.05 -8.43
CA LYS A 13 17.23 29.81 -9.51
C LYS A 13 18.61 30.33 -9.12
N ALA A 14 18.69 31.53 -8.57
CA ALA A 14 19.94 32.11 -8.09
C ALA A 14 20.59 31.23 -7.00
N MET A 15 19.80 30.80 -6.00
CA MET A 15 20.26 29.89 -4.95
C MET A 15 20.68 28.50 -5.46
N ARG A 16 20.16 28.07 -6.62
CA ARG A 16 20.56 26.80 -7.25
C ARG A 16 21.87 26.96 -8.02
N ALA A 17 22.12 28.13 -8.60
CA ALA A 17 23.33 28.44 -9.34
C ALA A 17 24.53 28.69 -8.40
N GLU A 18 24.30 29.32 -7.26
CA GLU A 18 25.31 29.53 -6.22
C GLU A 18 25.63 28.22 -5.48
N GLY A 19 26.92 27.91 -5.32
CA GLY A 19 27.40 26.76 -4.52
C GLY A 19 26.87 25.38 -4.96
N GLY A 20 26.36 25.24 -6.19
CA GLY A 20 25.77 23.99 -6.70
C GLY A 20 24.45 23.60 -6.00
N GLY A 21 23.76 24.54 -5.37
CA GLY A 21 22.50 24.30 -4.67
C GLY A 21 22.63 23.67 -3.29
N ALA A 22 23.83 23.68 -2.69
CA ALA A 22 24.04 23.25 -1.31
C ALA A 22 23.21 24.11 -0.32
N ASP A 23 23.17 25.43 -0.54
CA ASP A 23 22.44 26.37 0.30
C ASP A 23 20.92 26.21 0.17
N LEU A 24 20.44 25.93 -1.05
CA LEU A 24 19.03 25.57 -1.28
C LEU A 24 18.64 24.30 -0.53
N ARG A 25 19.51 23.27 -0.52
CA ARG A 25 19.25 22.04 0.24
C ARG A 25 19.21 22.27 1.74
N ALA A 26 20.12 23.10 2.27
CA ALA A 26 20.14 23.45 3.69
C ALA A 26 18.87 24.19 4.09
N PHE A 27 18.46 25.19 3.31
CA PHE A 27 17.23 25.94 3.49
C PHE A 27 15.99 25.04 3.50
N MET A 28 15.85 24.14 2.51
CA MET A 28 14.69 23.23 2.44
C MET A 28 14.64 22.26 3.63
N ARG A 29 15.79 21.78 4.11
CA ARG A 29 15.85 20.94 5.32
C ARG A 29 15.39 21.70 6.56
N GLN A 30 15.75 22.97 6.67
CA GLN A 30 15.34 23.82 7.79
C GLN A 30 13.83 24.08 7.77
N GLN A 31 13.24 24.35 6.61
CA GLN A 31 11.79 24.49 6.46
C GLN A 31 11.04 23.21 6.87
N ILE A 32 11.54 22.05 6.46
CA ILE A 32 10.99 20.75 6.87
C ILE A 32 11.10 20.55 8.39
N ALA A 33 12.24 20.90 9.00
CA ALA A 33 12.44 20.79 10.44
C ALA A 33 11.48 21.69 11.22
N THR A 34 11.33 22.95 10.81
CA THR A 34 10.36 23.90 11.39
C THR A 34 8.93 23.40 11.23
N GLY A 35 8.58 22.86 10.07
CA GLY A 35 7.27 22.24 9.83
C GLY A 35 7.00 21.02 10.71
N LYS A 36 8.01 20.17 10.94
CA LYS A 36 7.92 19.03 11.87
C LYS A 36 7.75 19.47 13.32
N ALA A 37 8.49 20.49 13.75
CA ALA A 37 8.37 21.05 15.10
C ALA A 37 6.96 21.63 15.37
N ARG A 38 6.30 22.19 14.35
CA ARG A 38 4.90 22.64 14.48
C ARG A 38 3.89 21.49 14.56
N ARG A 39 4.20 20.32 13.99
CA ARG A 39 3.32 19.14 13.94
C ARG A 39 3.39 18.24 15.16
N THR A 40 4.21 18.56 16.16
CA THR A 40 4.19 17.87 17.46
C THR A 40 2.95 18.29 18.25
N THR A 41 1.76 18.01 17.72
CA THR A 41 0.55 17.94 18.52
C THR A 41 0.71 16.73 19.44
N PRO A 42 0.51 16.86 20.76
CA PRO A 42 0.56 15.70 21.65
C PRO A 42 -0.43 14.64 21.14
N PRO A 43 -0.04 13.35 21.12
CA PRO A 43 -0.90 12.30 20.61
C PRO A 43 -2.21 12.31 21.41
N LYS A 44 -3.34 12.46 20.70
CA LYS A 44 -4.66 12.37 21.31
C LYS A 44 -4.76 10.99 21.99
N PRO A 45 -5.17 10.90 23.27
CA PRO A 45 -5.31 9.62 23.94
C PRO A 45 -6.27 8.74 23.15
N ALA A 46 -5.86 7.49 22.91
CA ALA A 46 -6.68 6.52 22.21
C ALA A 46 -7.97 6.28 23.00
N ALA A 47 -9.11 6.28 22.30
CA ALA A 47 -10.37 5.94 22.91
C ALA A 47 -10.31 4.51 23.50
N PRO A 48 -10.90 4.26 24.68
CA PRO A 48 -10.94 2.93 25.25
C PRO A 48 -11.69 1.97 24.30
N LYS A 49 -11.07 0.83 24.01
CA LYS A 49 -11.68 -0.21 23.16
C LYS A 49 -12.77 -0.94 23.97
N PRO A 50 -13.96 -1.20 23.40
CA PRO A 50 -14.96 -1.99 24.09
C PRO A 50 -14.43 -3.43 24.34
N PRO A 51 -14.87 -4.09 25.42
CA PRO A 51 -14.44 -5.45 25.75
C PRO A 51 -14.69 -6.41 24.58
N GLY A 52 -13.67 -7.17 24.18
CA GLY A 52 -13.77 -8.14 23.07
C GLY A 52 -13.51 -7.59 21.67
N HIS A 53 -13.27 -6.29 21.50
CA HIS A 53 -13.02 -5.70 20.18
C HIS A 53 -11.56 -5.93 19.72
N ARG A 54 -11.36 -6.90 18.81
CA ARG A 54 -10.09 -7.11 18.10
C ARG A 54 -10.05 -6.23 16.84
N PRO A 55 -8.94 -5.51 16.56
CA PRO A 55 -8.78 -4.81 15.29
C PRO A 55 -8.99 -5.75 14.10
N GLY A 56 -9.84 -5.36 13.14
CA GLY A 56 -10.21 -6.17 11.99
C GLY A 56 -11.29 -7.23 12.23
N ALA A 57 -11.72 -7.43 13.48
CA ALA A 57 -12.88 -8.27 13.77
C ALA A 57 -14.18 -7.50 13.58
N TRP A 58 -15.19 -8.20 13.08
CA TRP A 58 -16.55 -7.68 13.03
C TRP A 58 -17.10 -7.49 14.44
N PRO A 59 -17.98 -6.49 14.66
CA PRO A 59 -18.70 -6.35 15.93
C PRO A 59 -19.35 -7.65 16.38
N ALA A 60 -19.41 -7.87 17.70
CA ALA A 60 -20.08 -9.04 18.25
C ALA A 60 -21.53 -9.12 17.77
N GLY A 61 -21.94 -10.30 17.28
CA GLY A 61 -23.28 -10.51 16.69
C GLY A 61 -23.41 -10.08 15.22
N THR A 62 -22.32 -9.64 14.59
CA THR A 62 -22.29 -9.33 13.15
C THR A 62 -21.28 -10.21 12.43
N HIS A 63 -21.55 -10.50 11.16
CA HIS A 63 -20.68 -11.29 10.30
C HIS A 63 -20.44 -10.52 8.99
N PRO A 64 -19.30 -10.75 8.33
CA PRO A 64 -19.11 -10.24 6.97
C PRO A 64 -20.23 -10.76 6.06
N PRO A 65 -20.57 -10.01 5.00
CA PRO A 65 -21.45 -10.55 3.97
C PRO A 65 -20.89 -11.87 3.46
N GLY A 66 -21.75 -12.88 3.36
CA GLY A 66 -21.37 -14.18 2.83
C GLY A 66 -20.90 -14.09 1.38
N PRO A 67 -20.22 -15.13 0.87
CA PRO A 67 -19.86 -15.18 -0.53
C PRO A 67 -21.10 -15.03 -1.42
N PRO A 68 -20.96 -14.46 -2.63
CA PRO A 68 -22.07 -14.35 -3.55
C PRO A 68 -22.60 -15.74 -3.89
N PRO A 69 -23.93 -15.90 -4.08
CA PRO A 69 -24.50 -17.19 -4.45
C PRO A 69 -24.00 -17.64 -5.82
N ASP A 70 -23.88 -18.96 -6.02
CA ASP A 70 -23.22 -19.58 -7.18
C ASP A 70 -23.69 -19.08 -8.55
N TRP A 71 -24.97 -18.74 -8.67
CA TRP A 71 -25.57 -18.22 -9.90
C TRP A 71 -25.05 -16.84 -10.32
N ARG A 72 -24.39 -16.11 -9.40
CA ARG A 72 -23.70 -14.83 -9.69
C ARG A 72 -22.27 -15.03 -10.18
N ILE A 73 -21.70 -16.23 -10.07
CA ILE A 73 -20.33 -16.50 -10.49
C ILE A 73 -20.29 -16.59 -12.02
N PRO A 74 -19.47 -15.76 -12.70
CA PRO A 74 -19.34 -15.82 -14.15
C PRO A 74 -18.94 -17.20 -14.67
N ALA A 75 -19.54 -17.63 -15.77
CA ALA A 75 -19.31 -18.96 -16.35
C ALA A 75 -17.84 -19.27 -16.69
N HIS A 76 -17.03 -18.25 -17.03
CA HIS A 76 -15.62 -18.46 -17.32
C HIS A 76 -14.81 -18.85 -16.06
N LEU A 77 -15.18 -18.35 -14.88
CA LEU A 77 -14.56 -18.73 -13.62
C LEU A 77 -14.89 -20.18 -13.25
N TRP A 78 -16.15 -20.60 -13.44
CA TRP A 78 -16.56 -22.01 -13.27
C TRP A 78 -15.77 -22.96 -14.18
N ARG A 79 -15.59 -22.59 -15.45
CA ARG A 79 -14.79 -23.40 -16.40
C ARG A 79 -13.32 -23.46 -16.02
N ALA A 80 -12.74 -22.36 -15.52
CA ALA A 80 -11.37 -22.34 -15.05
C ALA A 80 -11.19 -23.26 -13.83
N ALA A 81 -12.09 -23.16 -12.84
CA ALA A 81 -12.08 -24.02 -11.67
C ALA A 81 -12.26 -25.51 -12.01
N ALA A 82 -13.21 -25.84 -12.91
CA ALA A 82 -13.43 -27.21 -13.36
C ALA A 82 -12.22 -27.78 -14.11
N ARG A 83 -11.56 -26.97 -14.95
CA ARG A 83 -10.32 -27.35 -15.64
C ARG A 83 -9.18 -27.59 -14.65
N HIS A 84 -9.04 -26.72 -13.65
CA HIS A 84 -8.04 -26.87 -12.60
C HIS A 84 -8.20 -28.21 -11.87
N LEU A 85 -9.41 -28.49 -11.35
CA LEU A 85 -9.71 -29.75 -10.67
C LEU A 85 -9.48 -30.97 -11.56
N SER A 86 -9.86 -30.88 -12.84
CA SER A 86 -9.61 -31.95 -13.81
C SER A 86 -8.12 -32.18 -14.04
N ASN A 87 -7.31 -31.13 -14.06
CA ASN A 87 -5.87 -31.23 -14.24
C ASN A 87 -5.20 -31.83 -12.98
N GLU A 88 -5.63 -31.45 -11.77
CA GLU A 88 -5.13 -32.07 -10.53
C GLU A 88 -5.35 -33.59 -10.50
N ILE A 89 -6.48 -34.07 -11.03
CA ILE A 89 -6.82 -35.50 -11.05
C ILE A 89 -6.09 -36.23 -12.19
N ASN A 90 -6.07 -35.65 -13.40
CA ASN A 90 -5.65 -36.37 -14.60
C ASN A 90 -4.21 -36.05 -15.06
N ARG A 91 -3.62 -34.95 -14.58
CA ARG A 91 -2.31 -34.43 -14.98
C ARG A 91 -1.58 -33.80 -13.79
N PRO A 92 -1.36 -34.54 -12.69
CA PRO A 92 -0.78 -33.99 -11.46
C PRO A 92 0.65 -33.46 -11.65
N ASP A 93 1.39 -34.01 -12.62
CA ASP A 93 2.78 -33.62 -12.92
C ASP A 93 2.87 -32.42 -13.88
N GLN A 94 1.76 -31.91 -14.40
CA GLN A 94 1.77 -30.72 -15.25
C GLN A 94 1.56 -29.44 -14.43
N PRO A 95 2.26 -28.35 -14.78
CA PRO A 95 2.08 -27.08 -14.10
C PRO A 95 0.62 -26.61 -14.23
N CYS A 96 0.12 -26.07 -13.13
CA CYS A 96 -1.27 -25.66 -12.97
C CYS A 96 -1.57 -24.44 -13.86
N ASP A 97 -2.60 -24.55 -14.71
CA ASP A 97 -3.10 -23.48 -15.63
C ASP A 97 -3.69 -22.26 -14.88
N CYS A 98 -3.54 -22.22 -13.57
CA CYS A 98 -3.99 -21.16 -12.66
C CYS A 98 -3.26 -19.83 -12.85
N GLY A 99 -2.16 -19.80 -13.62
CA GLY A 99 -1.35 -18.60 -13.85
C GLY A 99 -0.55 -18.13 -12.63
N ASN A 100 -0.53 -18.93 -11.55
CA ASN A 100 0.14 -18.61 -10.28
C ASN A 100 1.15 -19.68 -9.86
N CYS A 101 1.46 -20.64 -10.73
CA CYS A 101 2.58 -21.54 -10.51
C CYS A 101 3.90 -20.84 -10.86
N PRO A 102 4.93 -20.93 -10.01
CA PRO A 102 6.25 -20.47 -10.39
C PRO A 102 6.70 -21.25 -11.64
N PRO A 103 7.32 -20.59 -12.63
CA PRO A 103 7.89 -21.31 -13.75
C PRO A 103 8.97 -22.26 -13.23
N ASP A 104 8.97 -23.51 -13.69
CA ASP A 104 10.06 -24.45 -13.43
C ASP A 104 11.34 -23.88 -14.03
N THR A 105 12.15 -23.25 -13.20
CA THR A 105 13.53 -22.94 -13.55
C THR A 105 14.30 -24.24 -13.51
N GLU A 106 14.38 -24.91 -14.67
CA GLU A 106 15.42 -25.89 -14.97
C GLU A 106 16.79 -25.16 -15.02
N GLU A 107 17.29 -24.75 -13.85
CA GLU A 107 18.67 -24.32 -13.67
C GLU A 107 19.20 -24.90 -12.36
N THR A 108 19.28 -26.22 -12.29
CA THR A 108 20.31 -26.91 -11.50
C THR A 108 20.43 -28.35 -11.98
N ARG A 109 21.15 -28.57 -13.09
CA ARG A 109 22.28 -29.50 -13.17
C ARG A 109 22.95 -29.50 -14.55
#